data_AF-A0A2V7X1G0-F1
#
_entry.id   AF-A0A2V7X1G0-F1
#
_cell.length_a   1.000
_cell.length_b   1.000
_cell.length_c   1.000
_cell.angle_alpha   90.00
_cell.angle_beta   90.00
_cell.angle_gamma   90.00
#
_symmetry.space_group_name_H-M   'P 1'
#
loop_
_entity.id
_entity.type
_entity.pdbx_description
1 polymer ?
#
loop_
_entity_poly.entity_id
_entity_poly.type
_entity_poly.pdbx_seq_one_letter_code
_entity_poly.pdbx_strand_id
1 'polypeptide(L)'
;MPAPRLLLCSVLIVSAAAAPVSAQTPALGEVVSRAQALLERGDRSGARRTLRAALRSFPAHPVLQNFLGVVEAQDGNYAAAEARFQDAIRAGSRYTDAYLNLGRL
;
A
#
# COMPACT_ATOMS: atom_id res chain seq x y z
N MET A 1 -49.10 -54.63 -14.00
CA MET A 1 -47.74 -54.21 -14.39
C MET A 1 -47.65 -52.69 -14.29
N PRO A 2 -47.16 -52.11 -13.17
CA PRO A 2 -46.90 -50.67 -13.07
C PRO A 2 -45.47 -50.33 -13.54
N ALA A 3 -45.30 -49.19 -14.23
CA ALA A 3 -44.00 -48.65 -14.62
C ALA A 3 -43.47 -47.69 -13.53
N PRO A 4 -42.16 -47.69 -13.19
CA PRO A 4 -41.60 -46.78 -12.21
C PRO A 4 -41.25 -45.44 -12.89
N ARG A 5 -41.76 -44.32 -12.36
CA ARG A 5 -41.31 -42.98 -12.77
C ARG A 5 -40.32 -42.47 -11.73
N LEU A 6 -39.07 -42.40 -12.18
CA LEU A 6 -37.90 -41.92 -11.46
C LEU A 6 -38.08 -40.47 -11.02
N LEU A 7 -37.74 -40.21 -9.76
CA LEU A 7 -37.54 -38.89 -9.16
C LEU A 7 -36.43 -38.14 -9.91
N LEU A 8 -36.70 -36.89 -10.31
CA LEU A 8 -35.65 -35.93 -10.66
C LEU A 8 -35.88 -34.65 -9.84
N CYS A 9 -35.28 -34.58 -8.66
CA CYS A 9 -35.17 -33.35 -7.89
C CYS A 9 -34.15 -32.44 -8.57
N SER A 10 -34.63 -31.41 -9.26
CA SER A 10 -33.81 -30.33 -9.79
C SER A 10 -33.39 -29.39 -8.66
N VAL A 11 -32.22 -29.64 -8.06
CA VAL A 11 -31.56 -28.66 -7.20
C VAL A 11 -30.94 -27.59 -8.09
N LEU A 12 -31.59 -26.43 -8.18
CA LEU A 12 -31.00 -25.23 -8.74
C LEU A 12 -29.99 -24.68 -7.74
N ILE A 13 -28.72 -25.04 -7.89
CA ILE A 13 -27.63 -24.30 -7.26
C ILE A 13 -27.45 -23.02 -8.08
N VAL A 14 -28.09 -21.92 -7.67
CA VAL A 14 -27.68 -20.59 -8.11
C VAL A 14 -26.33 -20.32 -7.42
N SER A 15 -25.25 -20.64 -8.13
CA SER A 15 -23.90 -20.30 -7.70
C SER A 15 -23.75 -18.78 -7.79
N ALA A 16 -23.77 -18.11 -6.64
CA ALA A 16 -23.36 -16.72 -6.53
C ALA A 16 -21.84 -16.67 -6.75
N ALA A 17 -21.42 -16.53 -8.00
CA ALA A 17 -20.04 -16.20 -8.34
C ALA A 17 -19.76 -14.78 -7.87
N ALA A 18 -19.28 -14.64 -6.63
CA ALA A 18 -18.57 -13.43 -6.20
C ALA A 18 -17.36 -13.30 -7.11
N ALA A 19 -17.44 -12.39 -8.10
CA ALA A 19 -16.28 -12.01 -8.89
C ALA A 19 -15.16 -11.62 -7.90
N PRO A 20 -13.91 -12.08 -8.11
CA PRO A 20 -12.83 -11.64 -7.25
C PRO A 20 -12.77 -10.11 -7.36
N VAL A 21 -12.85 -9.42 -6.23
CA VAL A 21 -12.37 -8.04 -6.14
C VAL A 21 -10.95 -8.12 -6.66
N SER A 22 -10.74 -7.70 -7.91
CA SER A 22 -9.41 -7.52 -8.46
C SER A 22 -8.77 -6.50 -7.54
N ALA A 23 -7.91 -6.96 -6.64
CA ALA A 23 -7.05 -6.13 -5.82
C ALA A 23 -6.05 -5.50 -6.78
N GLN A 24 -6.52 -4.51 -7.54
CA GLN A 24 -5.71 -3.68 -8.40
C GLN A 24 -4.71 -3.03 -7.46
N THR A 25 -3.47 -3.53 -7.49
CA THR A 25 -2.39 -2.92 -6.73
C THR A 25 -2.18 -1.56 -7.38
N PRO A 26 -2.42 -0.44 -6.67
CA PRO A 26 -2.26 0.88 -7.26
C PRO A 26 -0.82 1.02 -7.75
N ALA A 27 -0.68 1.64 -8.93
CA ALA A 27 0.64 1.90 -9.48
C ALA A 27 1.45 2.75 -8.49
N LEU A 28 2.77 2.52 -8.43
CA LEU A 28 3.64 3.25 -7.50
C LEU A 28 3.47 4.77 -7.62
N GLY A 29 3.34 5.30 -8.84
CA GLY A 29 3.12 6.72 -9.09
C GLY A 29 1.84 7.24 -8.42
N GLU A 30 0.73 6.49 -8.51
CA GLU A 30 -0.53 6.86 -7.87
C GLU A 30 -0.41 6.89 -6.33
N VAL A 31 0.25 5.88 -5.76
CA VAL A 31 0.53 5.83 -4.31
C VAL A 31 1.32 7.06 -3.87
N VAL A 32 2.37 7.41 -4.61
CA VAL A 32 3.23 8.55 -4.31
C VAL A 32 2.46 9.87 -4.39
N SER A 33 1.74 10.11 -5.49
CA SER A 33 0.91 11.32 -5.63
C SER A 33 -0.14 11.43 -4.53
N ARG A 34 -0.77 10.31 -4.15
CA ARG A 34 -1.74 10.28 -3.06
C ARG A 34 -1.09 10.59 -1.70
N ALA A 35 0.07 10.00 -1.41
CA ALA A 35 0.79 10.23 -0.16
C ALA A 35 1.22 11.70 -0.03
N GLN A 36 1.73 12.30 -1.11
CA GLN A 36 2.08 13.72 -1.14
C GLN A 36 0.86 14.61 -0.88
N ALA A 37 -0.26 14.37 -1.58
CA ALA A 37 -1.47 15.16 -1.39
C ALA A 37 -2.05 15.02 0.04
N LEU A 38 -1.88 13.86 0.68
CA LEU A 38 -2.26 13.66 2.08
C LEU A 38 -1.36 14.46 3.03
N LEU A 39 -0.05 14.48 2.80
CA LEU A 39 0.90 15.28 3.56
C LEU A 39 0.66 16.79 3.43
N GLU A 40 0.40 17.27 2.21
CA GLU A 40 0.05 18.68 1.94
C GLU A 40 -1.21 19.13 2.70
N ARG A 41 -2.17 18.22 2.91
CA ARG A 41 -3.38 18.45 3.71
C ARG A 41 -3.19 18.22 5.21
N GLY A 42 -2.00 17.82 5.65
CA GLY A 42 -1.72 17.47 7.04
C GLY A 42 -2.30 16.12 7.49
N ASP A 43 -2.88 15.32 6.60
CA ASP A 43 -3.37 13.97 6.91
C ASP A 43 -2.22 12.95 6.91
N ARG A 44 -1.35 13.09 7.92
CA ARG A 44 -0.17 12.23 8.13
C ARG A 44 -0.56 10.77 8.40
N SER A 45 -1.67 10.55 9.10
CA SER A 45 -2.21 9.20 9.36
C SER A 45 -2.64 8.50 8.08
N GLY A 46 -3.36 9.21 7.20
CA GLY A 46 -3.73 8.73 5.88
C GLY A 46 -2.51 8.43 5.00
N ALA A 47 -1.52 9.33 4.99
CA ALA A 47 -0.28 9.14 4.23
C ALA A 47 0.46 7.88 4.71
N ARG A 48 0.66 7.74 6.03
CA ARG A 48 1.28 6.58 6.67
C ARG A 48 0.59 5.27 6.28
N ARG A 49 -0.74 5.22 6.36
CA ARG A 49 -1.53 4.03 5.99
C ARG A 49 -1.36 3.68 4.51
N THR A 50 -1.41 4.68 3.63
CA THR A 50 -1.25 4.51 2.18
C THR A 50 0.14 3.95 1.85
N LEU A 51 1.19 4.52 2.43
CA LEU A 51 2.58 4.11 2.19
C LEU A 51 2.85 2.71 2.74
N ARG A 52 2.40 2.40 3.97
CA ARG A 52 2.53 1.04 4.55
C ARG A 52 1.78 -0.01 3.74
N ALA A 53 0.64 0.34 3.16
CA ALA A 53 -0.09 -0.57 2.28
C ALA A 53 0.70 -0.87 0.99
N ALA A 54 1.29 0.15 0.39
CA ALA A 54 2.10 0.00 -0.81
C ALA A 54 3.40 -0.79 -0.57
N LEU A 55 4.04 -0.62 0.59
CA LEU A 55 5.24 -1.38 0.97
C LEU A 55 5.01 -2.90 1.07
N ARG A 56 3.75 -3.38 1.17
CA ARG A 56 3.46 -4.82 1.05
C ARG A 56 3.68 -5.36 -0.36
N SER A 57 3.49 -4.52 -1.38
CA SER A 57 3.67 -4.89 -2.80
C SER A 57 5.03 -4.46 -3.34
N PHE A 58 5.61 -3.41 -2.77
CA PHE A 58 6.95 -2.92 -3.10
C PHE A 58 7.84 -2.93 -1.85
N PRO A 59 8.27 -4.12 -1.37
CA PRO A 59 9.11 -4.22 -0.18
C PRO A 59 10.38 -3.38 -0.34
N ALA A 60 10.72 -2.61 0.69
CA ALA A 60 11.91 -1.77 0.74
C ALA A 60 12.03 -0.73 -0.41
N HIS A 61 10.94 -0.29 -1.04
CA HIS A 61 11.06 0.70 -2.12
C HIS A 61 11.59 2.06 -1.60
N PRO A 62 12.67 2.63 -2.19
CA PRO A 62 13.36 3.79 -1.64
C PRO A 62 12.46 5.03 -1.54
N VAL A 63 11.67 5.30 -2.58
CA VAL A 63 10.72 6.43 -2.58
C VAL A 63 9.67 6.30 -1.48
N LEU A 64 9.15 5.09 -1.23
CA LEU A 64 8.11 4.88 -0.22
C LEU A 64 8.67 5.00 1.19
N GLN A 65 9.89 4.50 1.43
CA GLN A 65 10.59 4.68 2.71
C GLN A 65 10.89 6.15 2.98
N ASN A 66 11.32 6.91 1.95
CA ASN A 66 11.55 8.35 2.08
C ASN A 66 10.27 9.11 2.45
N PHE A 67 9.14 8.86 1.77
CA PHE A 67 7.87 9.48 2.17
C PHE A 67 7.44 9.07 3.58
N LEU A 68 7.69 7.83 4.00
CA LEU A 68 7.43 7.43 5.39
C LEU A 68 8.33 8.19 6.37
N GLY A 69 9.59 8.45 6.02
CA GLY A 69 10.49 9.30 6.80
C GLY A 69 10.00 10.74 6.92
N VAL A 70 9.50 11.33 5.82
CA VAL A 70 8.86 12.66 5.85
C VAL A 70 7.66 12.69 6.80
N VAL A 71 6.81 11.65 6.78
CA VAL A 71 5.69 11.52 7.72
C VAL A 71 6.18 11.52 9.16
N GLU A 72 7.19 10.71 9.49
CA GLU A 72 7.74 10.65 10.86
C GLU A 72 8.35 11.99 11.29
N ALA A 73 9.07 12.67 10.40
CA ALA A 73 9.68 13.96 10.68
C ALA A 73 8.61 15.04 10.97
N GLN A 74 7.52 15.07 10.21
CA GLN A 74 6.40 15.99 10.45
C GLN A 74 5.64 15.69 11.76
N ASP A 75 5.69 14.45 12.23
CA ASP A 75 5.16 14.05 13.54
C ASP A 75 6.16 14.29 14.70
N GLY A 76 7.36 14.81 14.42
CA GLY A 76 8.41 15.04 15.41
C GLY A 76 9.16 13.77 15.84
N ASN A 77 8.90 12.64 15.19
CA ASN A 77 9.54 11.35 15.48
C ASN A 77 10.89 11.25 14.76
N TYR A 78 11.83 12.15 15.06
CA TYR A 78 13.07 12.30 14.29
C TYR A 78 13.90 11.01 14.21
N ALA A 79 14.04 10.24 15.30
CA ALA A 79 14.74 8.95 15.27
C ALA A 79 14.10 7.95 14.30
N ALA A 80 12.77 7.94 14.20
CA ALA A 80 12.07 7.09 13.24
C ALA A 80 12.24 7.61 11.80
N ALA A 81 12.23 8.93 11.62
CA ALA A 81 12.49 9.55 10.32
C ALA A 81 13.88 9.22 9.78
N GLU A 82 14.91 9.36 10.62
CA GLU A 82 16.29 9.00 10.30
C GLU A 82 16.39 7.56 9.82
N ALA A 83 15.83 6.62 10.60
CA ALA A 83 15.84 5.21 10.23
C ALA A 83 15.18 4.96 8.87
N ARG A 84 14.10 5.69 8.54
CA ARG A 84 13.41 5.57 7.25
C ARG A 84 14.20 6.16 6.10
N PHE A 85 14.88 7.28 6.29
CA PHE A 85 15.77 7.83 5.26
C PHE A 85 16.98 6.94 5.03
N GLN A 86 17.55 6.36 6.09
CA GLN A 86 18.62 5.35 5.98
C GLN A 86 18.13 4.08 5.26
N ASP A 87 16.91 3.60 5.53
CA ASP A 87 16.29 2.51 4.76
C ASP A 87 16.17 2.84 3.27
N ALA A 88 15.74 4.07 2.95
CA ALA A 88 15.63 4.53 1.57
C ALA A 88 17.00 4.58 0.86
N ILE A 89 18.04 5.07 1.55
CA ILE A 89 19.41 5.10 1.06
C ILE A 89 19.94 3.69 0.81
N ARG A 90 19.72 2.75 1.74
CA ARG A 90 20.14 1.35 1.58
C ARG A 90 19.45 0.67 0.39
N ALA A 91 18.18 0.96 0.17
CA ALA A 91 17.42 0.40 -0.94
C ALA A 91 17.73 1.05 -2.29
N GLY A 92 18.13 2.33 -2.29
CA GLY A 92 18.43 3.08 -3.50
C GLY A 92 19.54 4.10 -3.23
N SER A 93 20.79 3.67 -3.33
CA SER A 93 21.97 4.52 -3.05
C SER A 93 22.11 5.73 -3.98
N ARG A 94 21.38 5.76 -5.10
CA ARG A 94 21.32 6.91 -6.03
C ARG A 94 20.08 7.78 -5.83
N TYR A 95 19.25 7.51 -4.82
CA TYR A 95 18.03 8.27 -4.55
C TYR A 95 18.34 9.50 -3.69
N THR A 96 18.62 10.61 -4.37
CA THR A 96 19.11 11.85 -3.77
C THR A 96 18.19 12.45 -2.71
N ASP A 97 16.86 12.35 -2.87
CA ASP A 97 15.90 12.94 -1.93
C ASP A 97 16.06 12.41 -0.51
N ALA A 98 16.40 11.13 -0.35
CA ALA A 98 16.59 10.53 0.97
C ALA A 98 17.81 11.14 1.70
N TYR A 99 18.90 11.42 0.97
CA TYR A 99 20.06 12.12 1.53
C TYR A 99 19.74 13.58 1.88
N LEU A 100 18.99 14.27 1.01
CA LEU A 100 18.57 15.65 1.26
C LEU A 100 17.68 15.76 2.49
N ASN A 101 16.73 14.84 2.65
CA ASN A 101 15.86 14.83 3.82
C ASN A 101 16.60 14.43 5.09
N LEU A 102 17.52 13.47 5.02
CA LEU A 102 18.36 13.11 6.16
C LEU A 102 19.24 14.28 6.63
N GLY A 103 19.83 15.05 5.70
CA GLY A 103 20.63 16.22 6.05
C GLY A 103 19.84 17.43 6.56
N ARG A 104 18.50 17.44 6.39
CA ARG A 104 17.60 18.49 6.88
C ARG A 104 16.92 18.15 8.21
N LEU A 105 17.00 16.89 8.63
CA LEU A 105 16.37 16.37 9.83
C LEU A 105 16.97 16.98 11.09
#